data_AF-A0A9P4JFK2-F1
#
_entry.id   AF-A0A9P4JFK2-F1
#
_cell.length_a   1.000
_cell.length_b   1.000
_cell.length_c   1.000
_cell.angle_alpha   90.00
_cell.angle_beta   90.00
_cell.angle_gamma   90.00
#
_symmetry.space_group_name_H-M   'P 1'
#
loop_
_entity.id
_entity.type
_entity.pdbx_description
1 polymer ?
#
loop_
_entity_poly.entity_id
_entity_poly.type
_entity_poly.pdbx_seq_one_letter_code
_entity_poly.pdbx_strand_id
1 'polypeptide(L)'
;MSLTLPFSYAQASPQPPLVPSHNIHLIPRNTLFLRQLSNLQSFNGSLGGIPASPITSSGDPKRPFEVEGDTFTDFKSAAARSCDRQFDGCSKIANENKAFKVSECDTQKKACQSTQLAAKVQDFTTGVASQNIGPDPDFPDFDLICDV
;
A
#
# COMPACT_ATOMS: atom_id res chain seq x y z
N MET A 1 50.21 7.58 26.82
CA MET A 1 49.38 6.36 26.67
C MET A 1 48.12 6.76 25.93
N SER A 2 48.08 6.54 24.62
CA SER A 2 46.90 6.81 23.79
C SER A 2 46.10 5.51 23.66
N LEU A 3 44.89 5.47 24.21
CA LEU A 3 43.94 4.39 23.95
C LEU A 3 43.28 4.63 22.59
N THR A 4 43.67 3.88 21.58
CA THR A 4 42.92 3.75 20.33
C THR A 4 41.85 2.68 20.53
N LEU A 5 40.58 3.10 20.65
CA LEU A 5 39.46 2.16 20.59
C LEU A 5 39.35 1.59 19.16
N PRO A 6 39.22 0.27 18.98
CA PRO A 6 38.92 -0.29 17.67
C PRO A 6 37.48 0.10 17.31
N PHE A 7 37.33 0.85 16.22
CA PHE A 7 36.04 0.99 15.53
C PHE A 7 35.65 -0.39 15.01
N SER A 8 34.82 -1.11 15.77
CA SER A 8 34.10 -2.28 15.28
C SER A 8 33.13 -1.82 14.20
N TYR A 9 33.50 -2.01 12.94
CA TYR A 9 32.57 -1.94 11.82
C TYR A 9 31.54 -3.06 11.99
N ALA A 10 30.36 -2.72 12.51
CA ALA A 10 29.19 -3.59 12.40
C ALA A 10 28.83 -3.66 10.91
N GLN A 11 29.14 -4.76 10.24
CA GLN A 11 28.58 -5.03 8.92
C GLN A 11 27.07 -5.26 9.10
N ALA A 12 26.27 -4.23 8.83
CA ALA A 12 24.84 -4.40 8.67
C ALA A 12 24.62 -5.37 7.49
N SER A 13 23.85 -6.43 7.71
CA SER A 13 23.42 -7.33 6.64
C SER A 13 22.77 -6.52 5.51
N PRO A 14 23.05 -6.81 4.23
CA PRO A 14 22.41 -6.12 3.12
C PRO A 14 20.88 -6.29 3.22
N GLN A 15 20.15 -5.20 2.99
CA GLN A 15 18.69 -5.25 2.99
C GLN A 15 18.20 -6.15 1.84
N PRO A 16 17.13 -6.94 2.04
CA PRO A 16 16.54 -7.74 0.97
C PRO A 16 16.11 -6.87 -0.22
N PRO A 17 16.15 -7.38 -1.45
CA PRO A 17 15.74 -6.63 -2.64
C PRO A 17 14.24 -6.29 -2.60
N LEU A 18 13.89 -5.11 -3.10
CA LEU A 18 12.52 -4.70 -3.38
C LEU A 18 12.07 -5.31 -4.71
N VAL A 19 10.98 -6.07 -4.68
CA VAL A 19 10.46 -6.80 -5.82
C VAL A 19 9.03 -6.33 -6.10
N PRO A 20 8.74 -5.79 -7.30
CA PRO A 20 7.38 -5.52 -7.74
C PRO A 20 6.53 -6.79 -7.72
N SER A 21 5.24 -6.69 -7.36
CA SER A 21 4.34 -7.84 -7.27
C SER A 21 4.34 -8.74 -8.51
N HIS A 22 4.48 -8.15 -9.71
CA HIS A 22 4.50 -8.90 -10.97
C HIS A 22 5.76 -9.74 -11.16
N ASN A 23 6.87 -9.45 -10.46
CA ASN A 23 8.14 -10.18 -10.58
C ASN A 23 8.37 -11.20 -9.45
N ILE A 24 7.47 -11.29 -8.48
CA ILE A 24 7.61 -12.21 -7.34
C ILE A 24 7.73 -13.67 -7.82
N HIS A 25 7.01 -14.04 -8.87
CA HIS A 25 7.05 -15.40 -9.45
C HIS A 25 8.43 -15.79 -10.02
N LEU A 26 9.31 -14.82 -10.27
CA LEU A 26 10.67 -15.04 -10.78
C LEU A 26 11.69 -15.21 -9.64
N ILE A 27 11.29 -14.98 -8.39
CA ILE A 27 12.20 -15.03 -7.26
C ILE A 27 12.46 -16.50 -6.86
N PRO A 28 13.73 -16.91 -6.71
CA PRO A 28 14.05 -18.26 -6.28
C PRO A 28 13.43 -18.59 -4.92
N ARG A 29 13.00 -19.84 -4.76
CA ARG A 29 12.51 -20.37 -3.49
C ARG A 29 13.48 -20.07 -2.34
N ASN A 30 12.93 -19.85 -1.15
CA ASN A 30 13.67 -19.55 0.08
C ASN A 30 14.51 -18.24 0.03
N THR A 31 14.24 -17.35 -0.92
CA THR A 31 14.87 -16.02 -0.97
C THR A 31 14.04 -15.02 -0.19
N LEU A 32 14.68 -14.27 0.70
CA LEU A 32 14.05 -13.13 1.37
C LEU A 32 13.97 -11.95 0.39
N PHE A 33 12.79 -11.34 0.28
CA PHE A 33 12.57 -10.13 -0.50
C PHE A 33 11.49 -9.26 0.16
N LEU A 34 11.48 -7.98 -0.21
CA LEU A 34 10.44 -7.04 0.17
C LEU A 34 9.51 -6.85 -1.03
N ARG A 35 8.20 -6.98 -0.86
CA ARG A 35 7.24 -6.70 -1.94
C ARG A 35 6.98 -5.20 -2.03
N GLN A 36 7.10 -4.64 -3.22
CA GLN A 36 6.64 -3.29 -3.54
C GLN A 36 5.13 -3.30 -3.81
N LEU A 37 4.38 -2.45 -3.11
CA LEU A 37 2.95 -2.31 -3.31
C LEU A 37 2.64 -1.60 -4.64
N SER A 38 1.67 -2.11 -5.38
CA SER A 38 1.14 -1.46 -6.60
C SER A 38 0.02 -0.47 -6.28
N ASN A 39 -0.67 -0.66 -5.15
CA ASN A 39 -1.73 0.22 -4.66
C ASN A 39 -1.47 0.54 -3.18
N LEU A 40 -1.37 1.83 -2.85
CA LEU A 40 -1.19 2.29 -1.47
C LEU A 40 -2.52 2.57 -0.74
N GLN A 41 -3.65 2.47 -1.44
CA GLN A 41 -4.98 2.55 -0.81
C GLN A 41 -5.27 1.26 -0.03
N SER A 42 -5.44 1.39 1.28
CA SER A 42 -5.62 0.31 2.25
C SER A 42 -6.99 0.30 2.91
N PHE A 43 -7.84 1.29 2.62
CA PHE A 43 -9.21 1.32 3.11
C PHE A 43 -10.13 0.47 2.21
N ASN A 44 -10.80 -0.52 2.82
CA ASN A 44 -11.67 -1.46 2.10
C ASN A 44 -13.18 -1.17 2.24
N GLY A 45 -13.58 -0.19 3.06
CA GLY A 45 -15.00 0.15 3.18
C GLY A 45 -15.55 0.71 1.87
N SER A 46 -16.77 0.31 1.48
CA SER A 46 -17.38 0.69 0.19
C SER A 46 -18.90 0.84 0.29
N LEU A 47 -19.37 1.90 0.95
CA LEU A 47 -20.79 2.13 1.16
C LEU A 47 -21.43 2.46 -0.20
N GLY A 48 -22.58 1.84 -0.49
CA GLY A 48 -23.18 1.93 -1.81
C GLY A 48 -22.37 1.25 -2.92
N GLY A 49 -21.41 0.37 -2.57
CA GLY A 49 -20.61 -0.37 -3.54
C GLY A 49 -19.48 0.45 -4.19
N ILE A 50 -19.17 1.63 -3.65
CA ILE A 50 -18.12 2.51 -4.19
C ILE A 50 -16.84 2.38 -3.35
N PRO A 51 -15.80 1.70 -3.84
CA PRO A 51 -14.50 1.65 -3.16
C PRO A 51 -13.72 2.96 -3.35
N ALA A 52 -12.69 3.16 -2.52
CA ALA A 52 -11.72 4.22 -2.73
C ALA A 52 -10.82 3.90 -3.92
N SER A 53 -10.55 4.91 -4.76
CA SER A 53 -9.73 4.76 -5.96
C SER A 53 -8.30 4.35 -5.59
N PRO A 54 -7.64 3.51 -6.39
CA PRO A 54 -6.28 3.08 -6.08
C PRO A 54 -5.30 4.27 -6.12
N ILE A 55 -4.27 4.21 -5.28
CA ILE A 55 -3.14 5.13 -5.30
C ILE A 55 -1.96 4.37 -5.92
N THR A 56 -1.69 4.64 -7.19
CA THR A 56 -0.67 3.93 -7.98
C THR A 56 0.56 4.80 -8.22
N SER A 57 1.63 4.20 -8.71
CA SER A 57 2.79 4.96 -9.16
C SER A 57 2.48 5.64 -10.49
N SER A 58 2.77 6.94 -10.59
CA SER A 58 2.64 7.69 -11.85
C SER A 58 3.80 7.45 -12.82
N GLY A 59 4.92 6.88 -12.33
CA GLY A 59 6.19 6.80 -13.05
C GLY A 59 6.99 8.11 -13.10
N ASP A 60 6.44 9.25 -12.65
CA ASP A 60 7.17 10.52 -12.53
C ASP A 60 7.75 10.69 -11.12
N PRO A 61 9.08 10.69 -10.93
CA PRO A 61 9.70 10.85 -9.61
C PRO A 61 9.37 12.19 -8.94
N LYS A 62 8.96 13.23 -9.68
CA LYS A 62 8.56 14.52 -9.11
C LYS A 62 7.12 14.51 -8.59
N ARG A 63 6.27 13.63 -9.12
CA ARG A 63 4.86 13.51 -8.74
C ARG A 63 4.49 12.02 -8.65
N PRO A 64 5.09 11.27 -7.70
CA PRO A 64 5.15 9.82 -7.77
C PRO A 64 3.81 9.10 -7.57
N PHE A 65 2.79 9.79 -7.07
CA PHE A 65 1.48 9.22 -6.79
C PHE A 65 0.48 9.58 -7.88
N GLU A 66 -0.37 8.64 -8.25
CA GLU A 66 -1.48 8.83 -9.19
C GLU A 66 -2.78 8.29 -8.61
N VAL A 67 -3.88 9.02 -8.84
CA VAL A 67 -5.25 8.62 -8.52
C VAL A 67 -6.15 9.01 -9.68
N GLU A 68 -6.63 8.03 -10.45
CA GLU A 68 -7.52 8.26 -11.61
C GLU A 68 -6.96 9.29 -12.61
N GLY A 69 -5.65 9.25 -12.86
CA GLY A 69 -4.95 10.18 -13.76
C GLY A 69 -4.55 11.52 -13.14
N ASP A 70 -5.04 11.87 -11.95
CA ASP A 70 -4.53 13.01 -11.17
C ASP A 70 -3.21 12.58 -10.50
N THR A 71 -2.11 13.32 -10.68
CA THR A 71 -0.82 13.02 -10.03
C THR A 71 -0.54 13.92 -8.83
N PHE A 72 0.24 13.47 -7.86
CA PHE A 72 0.51 14.19 -6.62
C PHE A 72 1.98 14.09 -6.19
N THR A 73 2.46 15.11 -5.50
CA THR A 73 3.83 15.18 -4.95
C THR A 73 3.99 14.42 -3.64
N ASP A 74 2.89 14.22 -2.90
CA ASP A 74 2.89 13.59 -1.58
C ASP A 74 1.71 12.63 -1.42
N PHE A 75 1.92 11.60 -0.59
CA PHE A 75 0.95 10.54 -0.34
C PHE A 75 -0.33 11.07 0.31
N LYS A 76 -0.23 12.03 1.23
CA LYS A 76 -1.39 12.54 1.96
C LYS A 76 -2.39 13.21 1.02
N SER A 77 -1.89 14.00 0.06
CA SER A 77 -2.72 14.61 -0.98
C SER A 77 -3.37 13.56 -1.89
N ALA A 78 -2.62 12.55 -2.31
CA ALA A 78 -3.15 11.45 -3.11
C ALA A 78 -4.23 10.64 -2.35
N ALA A 79 -3.96 10.31 -1.08
CA ALA A 79 -4.89 9.60 -0.21
C ALA A 79 -6.18 10.40 0.02
N ALA A 80 -6.07 11.71 0.26
CA ALA A 80 -7.22 12.59 0.35
C ALA A 80 -8.05 12.54 -0.95
N ARG A 81 -7.39 12.65 -2.12
CA ARG A 81 -8.07 12.55 -3.42
C ARG A 81 -8.80 11.23 -3.59
N SER A 82 -8.16 10.10 -3.27
CA SER A 82 -8.75 8.77 -3.35
C SER A 82 -10.01 8.64 -2.48
N CYS A 83 -9.96 9.13 -1.23
CA CYS A 83 -11.13 9.14 -0.35
C CYS A 83 -12.21 10.15 -0.79
N ASP A 84 -11.84 11.25 -1.44
CA ASP A 84 -12.80 12.19 -2.02
C ASP A 84 -13.55 11.57 -3.22
N ARG A 85 -12.84 10.84 -4.11
CA ARG A 85 -13.47 10.10 -5.21
C ARG A 85 -14.49 9.08 -4.70
N GLN A 86 -14.15 8.36 -3.63
CA GLN A 86 -15.08 7.47 -2.95
C GLN A 86 -16.34 8.21 -2.47
N PHE A 87 -16.15 9.33 -1.78
CA PHE A 87 -17.24 10.13 -1.24
C PHE A 87 -18.17 10.65 -2.33
N ASP A 88 -17.61 11.15 -3.44
CA ASP A 88 -18.38 11.67 -4.57
C ASP A 88 -19.27 10.57 -5.16
N GLY A 89 -18.72 9.38 -5.38
CA GLY A 89 -19.48 8.22 -5.87
C GLY A 89 -20.53 7.74 -4.86
N CYS A 90 -20.16 7.60 -3.58
CA CYS A 90 -21.09 7.22 -2.51
C CYS A 90 -22.26 8.21 -2.41
N SER A 91 -21.97 9.51 -2.44
CA SER A 91 -22.96 10.58 -2.33
C SER A 91 -23.90 10.59 -3.53
N LYS A 92 -23.39 10.30 -4.73
CA LYS A 92 -24.23 10.13 -5.92
C LYS A 92 -25.23 8.99 -5.72
N ILE A 93 -24.78 7.81 -5.27
CA ILE A 93 -25.66 6.66 -4.99
C ILE A 93 -26.68 6.99 -3.87
N ALA A 94 -26.26 7.68 -2.81
CA ALA A 94 -27.14 8.11 -1.74
C ALA A 94 -28.27 9.02 -2.26
N ASN A 95 -27.94 9.95 -3.15
CA ASN A 95 -28.89 10.88 -3.76
C ASN A 95 -29.84 10.19 -4.75
N GLU A 96 -29.35 9.19 -5.50
CA GLU A 96 -30.14 8.44 -6.48
C GLU A 96 -31.10 7.45 -5.82
N ASN A 97 -30.61 6.60 -4.91
CA ASN A 97 -31.37 5.46 -4.38
C ASN A 97 -31.97 5.69 -3.00
N LYS A 98 -31.51 6.72 -2.26
CA LYS A 98 -31.96 7.07 -0.89
C LYS A 98 -31.95 5.92 0.13
N ALA A 99 -31.21 4.84 -0.15
CA ALA A 99 -31.07 3.69 0.74
C ALA A 99 -30.24 4.01 2.00
N PHE A 100 -29.41 5.04 1.92
CA PHE A 100 -28.57 5.58 2.99
C PHE A 100 -28.38 7.08 2.76
N LYS A 101 -27.86 7.79 3.76
CA LYS A 101 -27.68 9.25 3.75
C LYS A 101 -26.27 9.64 3.31
N VAL A 102 -26.12 10.81 2.70
CA VAL A 102 -24.81 11.41 2.38
C VAL A 102 -23.93 11.55 3.62
N SER A 103 -24.51 11.79 4.80
CA SER A 103 -23.76 11.84 6.07
C SER A 103 -23.06 10.52 6.44
N GLU A 104 -23.55 9.38 5.94
CA GLU A 104 -22.88 8.09 6.10
C GLU A 104 -21.68 7.97 5.15
N CYS A 105 -21.75 8.57 3.96
CA CYS A 105 -20.59 8.74 3.07
C CYS A 105 -19.52 9.64 3.72
N ASP A 106 -19.89 10.72 4.41
CA ASP A 106 -18.94 11.55 5.15
C ASP A 106 -18.23 10.75 6.26
N THR A 107 -18.97 9.89 6.95
CA THR A 107 -18.41 9.01 7.98
C THR A 107 -17.41 8.03 7.36
N GLN A 108 -17.76 7.44 6.23
CA GLN A 108 -16.86 6.56 5.47
C GLN A 108 -15.61 7.30 4.99
N LYS A 109 -15.75 8.52 4.46
CA LYS A 109 -14.62 9.35 4.02
C LYS A 109 -13.63 9.62 5.16
N LYS A 110 -14.12 9.96 6.35
CA LYS A 110 -13.26 10.17 7.54
C LYS A 110 -12.54 8.89 7.93
N ALA A 111 -13.22 7.74 7.88
CA ALA A 111 -12.59 6.44 8.14
C ALA A 111 -11.50 6.14 7.10
N CYS A 112 -11.78 6.37 5.81
CA CYS A 112 -10.81 6.23 4.72
C CYS A 112 -9.56 7.07 4.96
N GLN A 113 -9.72 8.36 5.25
CA GLN A 113 -8.60 9.26 5.53
C GLN A 113 -7.81 8.83 6.77
N SER A 114 -8.49 8.42 7.84
CA SER A 114 -7.85 7.92 9.06
C SER A 114 -7.02 6.65 8.80
N THR A 115 -7.58 5.68 8.09
CA THR A 115 -6.89 4.44 7.71
C THR A 115 -5.65 4.73 6.85
N GLN A 116 -5.76 5.66 5.91
CA GLN A 116 -4.63 6.06 5.07
C GLN A 116 -3.52 6.75 5.86
N LEU A 117 -3.86 7.65 6.79
CA LEU A 117 -2.87 8.28 7.67
C LEU A 117 -2.16 7.27 8.59
N ALA A 118 -2.85 6.20 8.98
CA ALA A 118 -2.31 5.11 9.78
C ALA A 118 -1.59 4.02 8.95
N ALA A 119 -1.56 4.14 7.63
CA ALA A 119 -0.93 3.14 6.77
C ALA A 119 0.57 3.02 7.06
N LYS A 120 1.06 1.78 7.23
CA LYS A 120 2.48 1.49 7.48
C LYS A 120 3.38 1.83 6.29
N VAL A 121 2.84 1.76 5.08
CA VAL A 121 3.54 2.05 3.82
C VAL A 121 2.83 3.20 3.14
N GLN A 122 3.56 4.28 2.90
CA GLN A 122 3.05 5.53 2.33
C GLN A 122 3.85 5.98 1.10
N ASP A 123 4.68 5.10 0.55
CA ASP A 123 5.52 5.37 -0.60
C ASP A 123 5.77 4.05 -1.38
N PHE A 124 6.31 4.17 -2.60
CA PHE A 124 6.57 3.02 -3.47
C PHE A 124 7.98 2.43 -3.32
N THR A 125 8.78 2.93 -2.39
CA THR A 125 10.15 2.49 -2.11
C THR A 125 10.25 1.65 -0.83
N THR A 126 9.29 1.78 0.08
CA THR A 126 9.17 0.97 1.28
C THR A 126 8.46 -0.32 0.91
N GLY A 127 9.17 -1.44 0.98
CA GLY A 127 8.58 -2.75 0.72
C GLY A 127 8.07 -3.41 1.99
N VAL A 128 7.02 -4.22 1.83
CA VAL A 128 6.50 -5.08 2.89
C VAL A 128 7.29 -6.37 2.93
N ALA A 129 7.72 -6.78 4.13
CA ALA A 129 8.36 -8.06 4.30
C ALA A 129 7.36 -9.18 4.02
N SER A 130 7.76 -10.06 3.10
CA SER A 130 7.02 -11.27 2.78
C SER A 130 7.63 -12.41 3.60
N GLN A 131 6.84 -13.03 4.48
CA GLN A 131 7.25 -14.23 5.18
C GLN A 131 6.77 -15.47 4.42
N ASN A 132 7.70 -16.35 4.07
CA ASN A 132 7.42 -17.67 3.51
C ASN A 132 6.96 -18.58 4.67
N ILE A 133 5.72 -19.06 4.61
CA ILE A 133 5.10 -19.93 5.64
C ILE A 133 5.28 -21.43 5.29
N GLY A 134 5.89 -21.73 4.13
CA GLY A 134 6.11 -23.08 3.64
C GLY A 134 5.26 -23.40 2.40
N PRO A 135 5.29 -24.66 1.93
CA PRO A 135 4.57 -25.09 0.73
C PRO A 135 3.06 -24.91 0.86
N ASP A 136 2.40 -24.49 -0.21
CA ASP A 136 0.94 -24.45 -0.31
C ASP A 136 0.36 -25.89 -0.18
N PRO A 137 -0.63 -26.13 0.70
CA PRO A 137 -1.22 -27.45 0.90
C PRO A 137 -1.86 -28.07 -0.35
N ASP A 138 -2.39 -27.24 -1.25
CA ASP A 138 -3.08 -27.65 -2.47
C ASP A 138 -2.11 -27.68 -3.67
N PHE A 139 -1.05 -26.86 -3.62
CA PHE A 139 -0.03 -26.79 -4.66
C PHE A 139 1.40 -26.77 -4.09
N PRO A 140 1.98 -27.93 -3.73
CA PRO A 140 3.29 -28.01 -3.05
C PRO A 140 4.48 -27.46 -3.87
N ASP A 141 4.25 -27.16 -5.15
CA ASP A 141 5.21 -26.49 -6.03
C ASP A 141 5.23 -24.95 -5.90
N PHE A 142 4.32 -24.37 -5.10
CA PHE A 142 4.33 -22.96 -4.74
C PHE A 142 4.42 -22.80 -3.22
N ASP A 143 5.13 -21.78 -2.77
CA ASP A 143 5.23 -21.48 -1.33
C ASP A 143 4.20 -20.40 -0.98
N LEU A 144 3.55 -20.55 0.17
CA LEU A 144 2.60 -19.57 0.67
C LEU A 144 3.34 -18.39 1.29
N ILE A 145 3.02 -17.19 0.82
CA ILE A 145 3.64 -15.93 1.25
C ILE A 145 2.60 -15.10 2.01
N CYS A 146 2.94 -14.67 3.22
CA CYS A 146 2.14 -13.73 3.99
C CYS A 146 2.88 -12.41 4.23
N ASP A 147 2.13 -11.31 4.20
CA ASP A 147 2.63 -9.99 4.60
C ASP A 147 2.61 -9.91 6.15
N VAL A 148 3.70 -9.43 6.77
CA VAL A 148 3.83 -9.28 8.24
C VAL A 148 3.55 -7.86 8.77
#